data_AF-A0A1I1GC12-F1
#
_entry.id   AF-A0A1I1GC12-F1
#
_cell.length_a   1.000
_cell.length_b   1.000
_cell.length_c   1.000
_cell.angle_alpha   90.00
_cell.angle_beta   90.00
_cell.angle_gamma   90.00
#
_symmetry.space_group_name_H-M   'P 1'
#
loop_
_entity.id
_entity.type
_entity.pdbx_description
1 polymer ?
#
loop_
_entity_poly.entity_id
_entity_poly.type
_entity_poly.pdbx_seq_one_letter_code
_entity_poly.pdbx_strand_id
1 'polypeptide(L)'
;MNAGHYKPLACKMLAANCLAEILFMKSPCVGFCSTTFGDPVCRGCKRTTDEVDRWNRMSPAQQNQVWKRLWRNAETLVKDYVLITDQALLRKQLKRFGVRHHPRAPAEAWVIDLLRAGSEKIDSLEAYGLKKTAKAQHLSPAALYNQLNQRLIQACSP
;
A
#
# COMPACT_ATOMS: atom_id res chain seq x y z
N MET A 1 47.22 -6.52 11.58
CA MET A 1 47.30 -7.19 10.26
C MET A 1 46.07 -8.08 10.14
N ASN A 2 45.01 -7.60 9.49
CA ASN A 2 43.73 -8.30 9.38
C ASN A 2 43.60 -8.89 7.97
N ALA A 3 43.69 -10.21 7.85
CA ALA A 3 43.21 -10.98 6.71
C ALA A 3 41.91 -11.66 7.17
N GLY A 4 40.76 -11.57 6.51
CA GLY A 4 40.57 -11.74 5.07
C GLY A 4 39.87 -13.08 4.86
N HIS A 5 38.56 -13.15 5.17
CA HIS A 5 37.76 -14.36 4.96
C HIS A 5 36.60 -14.07 4.01
N TYR A 6 36.74 -14.50 2.76
CA TYR A 6 35.65 -14.69 1.82
C TYR A 6 35.47 -16.18 1.50
N LYS A 7 34.27 -16.67 1.83
CA LYS A 7 33.40 -17.74 1.27
C LYS A 7 33.99 -19.03 0.68
N PRO A 8 33.20 -20.11 0.79
CA PRO A 8 32.61 -20.69 -0.42
C PRO A 8 31.10 -20.94 -0.35
N LEU A 9 30.49 -20.90 -1.54
CA LEU A 9 29.08 -21.19 -1.80
C LEU A 9 28.75 -22.69 -1.65
N ALA A 10 27.50 -22.92 -1.21
CA ALA A 10 26.61 -24.04 -1.54
C ALA A 10 26.87 -25.41 -0.89
N CYS A 11 25.95 -25.81 -0.01
CA CYS A 11 25.48 -27.18 0.03
C CYS A 11 24.02 -27.27 0.55
N LYS A 12 23.10 -27.43 -0.41
CA LYS A 12 21.94 -28.34 -0.41
C LYS A 12 20.79 -28.13 0.58
N MET A 13 19.69 -27.64 0.01
CA MET A 13 18.34 -28.24 0.08
C MET A 13 17.87 -28.71 1.46
N LEU A 14 17.24 -27.81 2.23
CA LEU A 14 16.16 -28.09 3.21
C LEU A 14 15.78 -26.79 3.96
N ALA A 15 15.11 -25.84 3.29
CA ALA A 15 14.35 -24.74 3.93
C ALA A 15 13.59 -23.85 2.91
N ALA A 16 13.12 -24.39 1.78
CA ALA A 16 12.40 -23.59 0.79
C ALA A 16 11.04 -23.04 1.29
N ASN A 17 10.59 -23.44 2.48
CA ASN A 17 9.25 -23.11 3.00
C ASN A 17 9.22 -22.30 4.31
N CYS A 18 10.34 -21.74 4.80
CA CYS A 18 10.35 -20.99 6.07
C CYS A 18 10.99 -19.59 6.02
N LEU A 19 11.44 -19.11 4.84
CA LEU A 19 12.15 -17.83 4.70
C LEU A 19 11.43 -16.76 3.86
N ALA A 20 10.26 -17.05 3.29
CA ALA A 20 9.53 -16.10 2.43
C ALA A 20 8.63 -15.11 3.20
N GLU A 21 8.41 -15.30 4.50
CA GLU A 21 7.39 -14.54 5.26
C GLU A 21 7.89 -13.24 5.91
N ILE A 22 9.19 -12.88 5.83
CA ILE A 22 9.78 -11.79 6.66
C ILE A 22 10.37 -10.60 5.84
N LEU A 23 10.14 -10.54 4.53
CA LEU A 23 10.29 -9.28 3.75
C LEU A 23 8.97 -8.51 3.61
N PHE A 24 7.92 -9.03 4.24
CA PHE A 24 6.54 -8.58 4.10
C PHE A 24 6.32 -7.28 4.87
N MET A 25 5.75 -6.27 4.19
CA MET A 25 5.51 -4.92 4.73
C MET A 25 4.97 -4.95 6.18
N LYS A 26 5.85 -4.70 7.15
CA LYS A 26 5.56 -4.82 8.60
C LYS A 26 4.65 -3.72 9.16
N SER A 27 4.41 -2.68 8.38
CA SER A 27 3.62 -1.52 8.78
C SER A 27 3.01 -0.83 7.56
N PRO A 28 1.79 -0.29 7.66
CA PRO A 28 1.19 0.54 6.61
C PRO A 28 1.83 1.93 6.51
N CYS A 29 2.82 2.25 7.36
CA CYS A 29 3.48 3.56 7.35
C CYS A 29 4.19 3.83 6.01
N VAL A 30 4.00 5.05 5.50
CA VAL A 30 4.60 5.53 4.25
C VAL A 30 5.77 6.49 4.47
N GLY A 31 6.24 6.64 5.72
CA GLY A 31 7.36 7.53 6.08
C GLY A 31 6.97 8.99 6.35
N PHE A 32 5.67 9.31 6.30
CA PHE A 32 5.12 10.61 6.68
C PHE A 32 3.95 10.39 7.64
N CYS A 33 3.90 11.14 8.74
CA CYS A 33 2.82 11.11 9.69
C CYS A 33 2.24 12.50 9.89
N SER A 34 0.93 12.66 9.64
CA SER A 34 0.27 13.95 9.83
C SER A 34 -0.38 14.11 11.20
N THR A 35 -0.49 13.03 11.99
CA THR A 35 -1.02 13.07 13.36
C THR A 35 -0.11 13.86 14.30
N THR A 36 1.18 14.00 13.98
CA THR A 36 2.11 14.89 14.69
C THR A 36 1.76 16.36 14.54
N PHE A 37 0.93 16.70 13.54
CA PHE A 37 0.40 18.05 13.30
C PHE A 37 -1.08 18.17 13.71
N GLY A 38 -1.61 17.20 14.47
CA GLY A 38 -2.96 17.25 15.02
C GLY A 38 -4.06 16.57 14.20
N ASP A 39 -3.76 15.93 13.07
CA ASP A 39 -4.77 15.17 12.33
C ASP A 39 -5.21 13.92 13.15
N PRO A 40 -6.53 13.65 13.30
CA PRO A 40 -6.99 12.45 14.02
C PRO A 40 -6.75 11.14 13.25
N VAL A 41 -6.56 11.25 11.93
CA VAL A 41 -6.25 10.16 11.01
C VAL A 41 -5.08 10.57 10.14
N CYS A 42 -4.03 9.74 10.08
CA CYS A 42 -2.84 10.00 9.30
C CYS A 42 -3.16 10.10 7.80
N ARG A 43 -2.87 11.24 7.17
CA ARG A 43 -3.06 11.47 5.72
C ARG A 43 -2.20 10.58 4.84
N GLY A 44 -1.14 9.96 5.37
CA GLY A 44 -0.33 8.96 4.69
C GLY A 44 -0.91 7.55 4.82
N CYS A 45 -0.79 6.96 6.00
CA CYS A 45 -1.10 5.54 6.25
C CYS A 45 -2.55 5.24 6.66
N LYS A 46 -3.41 6.25 6.84
CA LYS A 46 -4.85 6.12 7.19
C LYS A 46 -5.15 5.43 8.53
N ARG A 47 -4.13 5.26 9.37
CA ARG A 47 -4.30 4.87 10.77
C ARG A 47 -4.78 6.05 11.60
N THR A 48 -5.57 5.79 12.63
CA THR A 48 -5.93 6.80 13.64
C THR A 48 -4.71 7.13 14.51
N THR A 49 -4.73 8.27 15.22
CA THR A 49 -3.66 8.64 16.16
C THR A 49 -3.37 7.51 17.16
N ASP A 50 -4.41 6.94 17.79
CA ASP A 50 -4.27 5.83 18.74
C ASP A 50 -3.60 4.58 18.15
N GLU A 51 -3.82 4.32 16.87
CA GLU A 51 -3.22 3.18 16.17
C GLU A 51 -1.77 3.44 15.77
N VAL A 52 -1.45 4.68 15.43
CA VAL A 52 -0.07 5.10 15.18
C VAL A 52 0.74 4.94 16.45
N ASP A 53 0.24 5.46 17.57
CA ASP A 53 0.96 5.48 18.85
C ASP A 53 1.15 4.07 19.43
N ARG A 54 0.11 3.23 19.33
CA ARG A 54 0.15 1.87 19.91
C ARG A 54 0.72 0.81 18.98
N TRP A 55 1.02 1.10 17.71
CA TRP A 55 1.38 0.10 16.71
C TRP A 55 2.42 -0.93 17.17
N ASN A 56 3.53 -0.44 17.76
CA ASN A 56 4.64 -1.30 18.20
C ASN A 56 4.29 -2.15 19.44
N ARG A 57 3.21 -1.81 20.15
CA ARG A 57 2.70 -2.53 21.34
C ARG A 57 1.51 -3.43 21.00
N MET A 58 0.97 -3.33 19.77
CA MET A 58 -0.13 -4.17 19.31
C MET A 58 0.32 -5.60 19.08
N SER A 59 -0.52 -6.55 19.48
CA SER A 59 -0.35 -7.96 19.10
C SER A 59 -0.50 -8.12 17.57
N PRO A 60 0.02 -9.21 16.99
CA PRO A 60 -0.19 -9.50 15.57
C PRO A 60 -1.67 -9.54 15.17
N ALA A 61 -2.55 -10.03 16.06
CA ALA A 61 -3.98 -10.05 15.82
C ALA A 61 -4.58 -8.62 15.75
N GLN A 62 -4.15 -7.72 16.63
CA GLN A 62 -4.56 -6.31 16.61
C GLN A 62 -4.05 -5.59 15.36
N GLN A 63 -2.78 -5.77 14.99
CA GLN A 63 -2.23 -5.21 13.75
C GLN A 63 -2.98 -5.73 12.51
N ASN A 64 -3.35 -7.01 12.50
CA ASN A 64 -4.15 -7.59 11.42
C ASN A 64 -5.57 -7.00 11.34
N GLN A 65 -6.19 -6.65 12.47
CA GLN A 65 -7.49 -5.95 12.47
C GLN A 65 -7.38 -4.57 11.80
N VAL A 66 -6.30 -3.82 12.09
CA VAL A 66 -6.02 -2.54 11.43
C VAL A 66 -5.87 -2.76 9.92
N TRP A 67 -5.03 -3.71 9.49
CA TRP A 67 -4.86 -4.04 8.06
C TRP A 67 -6.18 -4.38 7.38
N LYS A 68 -6.99 -5.26 7.97
CA LYS A 68 -8.30 -5.64 7.44
C LYS A 68 -9.23 -4.44 7.26
N ARG A 69 -9.26 -3.51 8.22
CA ARG A 69 -10.05 -2.29 8.07
C ARG A 69 -9.53 -1.43 6.91
N LEU A 70 -8.22 -1.18 6.86
CA LEU A 70 -7.62 -0.36 5.81
C LEU A 70 -7.92 -0.92 4.40
N TRP A 71 -7.79 -2.24 4.23
CA TRP A 71 -8.10 -2.90 2.96
C TRP A 71 -9.57 -2.87 2.63
N ARG A 72 -10.46 -3.12 3.59
CA ARG A 72 -11.91 -3.02 3.38
C ARG A 72 -12.30 -1.61 2.93
N ASN A 73 -11.73 -0.57 3.54
CA ASN A 73 -11.99 0.81 3.14
C ASN A 73 -11.51 1.09 1.71
N ALA A 74 -10.32 0.59 1.35
CA ALA A 74 -9.81 0.70 -0.02
C ALA A 74 -10.69 -0.05 -1.02
N GLU A 75 -11.07 -1.30 -0.74
CA GLU A 75 -11.94 -2.12 -1.60
C GLU A 75 -13.28 -1.43 -1.87
N THR A 76 -13.94 -0.95 -0.82
CA THR A 76 -15.24 -0.29 -0.95
C THR A 76 -15.12 1.00 -1.76
N LEU A 77 -14.13 1.85 -1.45
CA LEU A 77 -14.06 3.19 -2.04
C LEU A 77 -13.47 3.18 -3.45
N VAL A 78 -12.45 2.39 -3.73
CA VAL A 78 -11.77 2.44 -5.04
C VAL A 78 -12.69 1.94 -6.15
N LYS A 79 -13.53 0.93 -5.90
CA LYS A 79 -14.49 0.38 -6.89
C LYS A 79 -15.44 1.43 -7.45
N ASP A 80 -15.79 2.45 -6.67
CA ASP A 80 -16.65 3.55 -7.13
C ASP A 80 -15.98 4.44 -8.18
N TYR A 81 -14.64 4.49 -8.22
CA TYR A 81 -13.87 5.43 -9.04
C TYR A 81 -13.00 4.74 -10.10
N VAL A 82 -12.57 3.50 -9.86
CA VAL A 82 -11.62 2.78 -10.71
C VAL A 82 -12.10 1.35 -10.94
N LEU A 83 -12.12 0.96 -12.21
CA LEU A 83 -12.28 -0.41 -12.67
C LEU A 83 -10.89 -1.01 -12.88
N ILE A 84 -10.62 -2.14 -12.24
CA ILE A 84 -9.37 -2.88 -12.42
C ILE A 84 -9.62 -3.88 -13.55
N THR A 85 -9.08 -3.60 -14.74
CA THR A 85 -9.27 -4.43 -15.92
C THR A 85 -8.22 -5.53 -16.05
N ASP A 86 -7.02 -5.32 -15.50
CA ASP A 86 -5.95 -6.30 -15.49
C ASP A 86 -5.12 -6.20 -14.20
N GLN A 87 -5.43 -7.06 -13.24
CA GLN A 87 -4.74 -7.12 -11.96
C GLN A 87 -3.29 -7.62 -12.08
N ALA A 88 -3.00 -8.48 -13.06
CA ALA A 88 -1.65 -9.01 -13.28
C ALA A 88 -0.73 -7.91 -13.82
N LEU A 89 -1.22 -7.09 -14.75
CA LEU A 89 -0.52 -5.92 -15.25
C LEU A 89 -0.29 -4.90 -14.14
N LEU A 90 -1.30 -4.58 -13.32
CA LEU A 90 -1.16 -3.69 -12.17
C LEU A 90 -0.01 -4.14 -11.27
N ARG A 91 -0.03 -5.42 -10.85
CA ARG A 91 1.02 -6.00 -10.00
C ARG A 91 2.38 -5.99 -10.67
N LYS A 92 2.47 -6.21 -11.99
CA LYS A 92 3.71 -6.12 -12.76
C LYS A 92 4.27 -4.69 -12.75
N GLN A 93 3.42 -3.69 -12.95
CA GLN A 93 3.84 -2.28 -12.95
C GLN A 93 4.31 -1.81 -11.57
N LEU A 94 3.60 -2.18 -10.48
CA LEU A 94 4.04 -1.88 -9.12
C LEU A 94 5.46 -2.39 -8.86
N LYS A 95 5.76 -3.61 -9.28
CA LYS A 95 7.12 -4.18 -9.17
C LYS A 95 8.13 -3.45 -10.04
N ARG A 96 7.77 -3.19 -11.31
CA ARG A 96 8.63 -2.49 -12.27
C ARG A 96 9.08 -1.12 -11.74
N PHE A 97 8.17 -0.37 -11.15
CA PHE A 97 8.43 0.98 -10.63
C PHE A 97 8.87 0.99 -9.15
N GLY A 98 9.08 -0.18 -8.53
CA GLY A 98 9.50 -0.27 -7.13
C GLY A 98 8.47 0.32 -6.15
N VAL A 99 7.19 0.35 -6.52
CA VAL A 99 6.13 0.86 -5.65
C VAL A 99 5.98 -0.09 -4.48
N ARG A 100 6.21 0.42 -3.26
CA ARG A 100 6.00 -0.32 -2.03
C ARG A 100 4.52 -0.69 -1.90
N HIS A 101 4.22 -1.98 -1.89
CA HIS A 101 2.86 -2.52 -1.74
C HIS A 101 2.88 -3.80 -0.91
N HIS A 102 1.76 -4.14 -0.29
CA HIS A 102 1.62 -5.37 0.48
C HIS A 102 1.19 -6.54 -0.43
N PRO A 103 1.95 -7.65 -0.53
CA PRO A 103 1.72 -8.68 -1.56
C PRO A 103 0.40 -9.45 -1.46
N ARG A 104 -0.23 -9.51 -0.27
CA ARG A 104 -1.54 -10.13 -0.03
C ARG A 104 -2.69 -9.09 0.08
N ALA A 105 -2.41 -7.81 -0.13
CA ALA A 105 -3.47 -6.80 -0.12
C ALA A 105 -4.36 -6.96 -1.37
N PRO A 106 -5.63 -6.52 -1.31
CA PRO A 106 -6.48 -6.49 -2.49
C PRO A 106 -5.96 -5.50 -3.53
N ALA A 107 -6.39 -5.68 -4.78
CA ALA A 107 -5.91 -4.88 -5.90
C ALA A 107 -6.28 -3.40 -5.76
N GLU A 108 -7.39 -3.11 -5.10
CA GLU A 108 -7.85 -1.75 -4.78
C GLU A 108 -6.87 -1.02 -3.85
N ALA A 109 -6.29 -1.71 -2.87
CA ALA A 109 -5.23 -1.14 -2.06
C ALA A 109 -3.97 -0.85 -2.89
N TRP A 110 -3.66 -1.71 -3.86
CA TRP A 110 -2.56 -1.48 -4.80
C TRP A 110 -2.77 -0.27 -5.72
N VAL A 111 -4.02 0.02 -6.10
CA VAL A 111 -4.35 1.24 -6.85
C VAL A 111 -3.98 2.48 -6.03
N ILE A 112 -4.27 2.49 -4.73
CA ILE A 112 -3.89 3.59 -3.85
C ILE A 112 -2.36 3.70 -3.73
N ASP A 113 -1.65 2.58 -3.61
CA ASP A 113 -0.18 2.57 -3.56
C ASP A 113 0.44 3.13 -4.85
N LEU A 114 -0.08 2.73 -6.02
CA LEU A 114 0.36 3.24 -7.31
C LEU A 114 0.14 4.75 -7.43
N LEU A 115 -1.09 5.19 -7.15
CA LEU A 115 -1.48 6.59 -7.26
C LEU A 115 -0.66 7.46 -6.30
N ARG A 116 -0.48 7.05 -5.05
CA ARG A 116 0.38 7.76 -4.09
C ARG A 116 1.82 7.90 -4.60
N ALA A 117 2.36 6.88 -5.26
CA ALA A 117 3.75 6.87 -5.70
C ALA A 117 4.00 7.73 -6.94
N GLY A 118 2.99 7.96 -7.79
CA GLY A 118 3.23 8.53 -9.11
C GLY A 118 2.05 9.24 -9.78
N SER A 119 0.96 9.58 -9.08
CA SER A 119 -0.22 10.18 -9.70
C SER A 119 0.06 11.44 -10.54
N GLU A 120 1.07 12.22 -10.18
CA GLU A 120 1.49 13.41 -10.93
C GLU A 120 2.20 13.10 -12.25
N LYS A 121 2.69 11.87 -12.42
CA LYS A 121 3.49 11.41 -13.56
C LYS A 121 2.79 10.33 -14.40
N ILE A 122 1.57 9.97 -14.04
CA ILE A 122 0.78 8.96 -14.76
C ILE A 122 -0.04 9.69 -15.82
N ASP A 123 0.27 9.46 -17.09
CA ASP A 123 -0.49 10.01 -18.22
C ASP A 123 -1.72 9.16 -18.55
N SER A 124 -1.60 7.83 -18.42
CA SER A 124 -2.67 6.87 -18.72
C SER A 124 -2.73 5.79 -17.65
N LEU A 125 -3.92 5.59 -17.09
CA LEU A 125 -4.21 4.54 -16.11
C LEU A 125 -4.34 3.16 -16.76
N GLU A 126 -4.69 3.13 -18.05
CA GLU A 126 -4.83 1.92 -18.86
C GLU A 126 -3.50 1.19 -18.98
N ALA A 127 -2.37 1.91 -19.02
CA ALA A 127 -1.02 1.33 -18.98
C ALA A 127 -0.73 0.52 -17.71
N TYR A 128 -1.56 0.67 -16.68
CA TYR A 128 -1.49 -0.04 -15.41
C TYR A 128 -2.64 -1.04 -15.21
N GLY A 129 -3.45 -1.29 -16.26
CA GLY A 129 -4.59 -2.20 -16.17
C GLY A 129 -5.77 -1.61 -15.42
N LEU A 130 -5.91 -0.27 -15.44
CA LEU A 130 -6.94 0.47 -14.73
C LEU A 130 -7.76 1.33 -15.70
N LYS A 131 -9.05 1.49 -15.41
CA LYS A 131 -9.92 2.46 -16.09
C LYS A 131 -10.68 3.27 -15.07
N LYS A 132 -10.94 4.54 -15.37
CA LYS A 132 -11.79 5.40 -14.52
C LYS A 132 -13.27 5.04 -14.75
N THR A 133 -14.06 4.98 -13.69
CA THR A 133 -15.52 4.93 -13.79
C THR A 133 -16.07 6.27 -14.26
N ALA A 134 -17.36 6.33 -14.62
CA ALA A 134 -18.03 7.59 -14.99
C ALA A 134 -17.86 8.69 -13.92
N LYS A 135 -17.88 8.32 -12.63
CA LYS A 135 -17.69 9.23 -11.49
C LYS A 135 -16.33 9.92 -11.49
N ALA A 136 -15.32 9.27 -12.06
CA ALA A 136 -13.94 9.74 -12.04
C ALA A 136 -13.42 10.20 -13.40
N GLN A 137 -14.18 10.07 -14.50
CA GLN A 137 -13.69 10.33 -15.86
C GLN A 137 -13.04 11.71 -16.03
N HIS A 138 -13.62 12.74 -15.43
CA HIS A 138 -13.14 14.12 -15.48
C HIS A 138 -11.90 14.40 -14.62
N LEU A 139 -11.50 13.47 -13.74
CA LEU A 139 -10.38 13.67 -12.83
C LEU A 139 -9.06 13.27 -13.51
N SER A 140 -8.03 14.12 -13.36
CA SER A 140 -6.65 13.70 -13.59
C SER A 140 -6.25 12.62 -12.58
N PRO A 141 -5.21 11.80 -12.83
CA PRO A 141 -4.75 10.82 -11.86
C PRO A 141 -4.36 11.43 -10.50
N ALA A 142 -3.77 12.64 -10.49
CA ALA A 142 -3.51 13.40 -9.27
C ALA A 142 -4.80 13.81 -8.53
N ALA A 143 -5.79 14.36 -9.24
CA ALA A 143 -7.08 14.72 -8.64
C ALA A 143 -7.83 13.48 -8.13
N LEU A 144 -7.76 12.36 -8.86
CA LEU A 144 -8.32 11.08 -8.44
C LEU A 144 -7.66 10.58 -7.15
N TYR A 145 -6.33 10.63 -7.06
CA TYR A 145 -5.62 10.27 -5.84
C TYR A 145 -6.08 11.12 -4.66
N ASN A 146 -6.11 12.46 -4.82
CA ASN A 146 -6.52 13.38 -3.77
C ASN A 146 -7.96 13.10 -3.30
N GLN A 147 -8.88 12.88 -4.24
CA GLN A 147 -10.26 12.52 -3.94
C GLN A 147 -10.35 11.20 -3.15
N LEU A 148 -9.71 10.12 -3.63
CA LEU A 148 -9.70 8.83 -2.93
C LEU A 148 -9.07 8.95 -1.54
N ASN A 149 -7.98 9.69 -1.44
CA ASN A 149 -7.24 9.91 -0.20
C ASN A 149 -8.12 10.58 0.86
N GLN A 150 -8.83 11.64 0.49
CA GLN A 150 -9.76 12.36 1.36
C GLN A 150 -10.93 11.46 1.81
N ARG A 151 -11.50 10.68 0.89
CA ARG A 151 -12.58 9.74 1.21
C ARG A 151 -12.13 8.63 2.16
N LEU A 152 -10.91 8.12 1.96
CA LEU A 152 -10.31 7.12 2.86
C LEU A 152 -10.07 7.67 4.26
N ILE A 153 -9.63 8.93 4.37
CA ILE A 153 -9.49 9.61 5.67
C ILE A 153 -10.84 9.69 6.36
N GLN A 154 -11.87 10.18 5.66
CA GLN A 154 -13.24 10.29 6.19
C GLN A 154 -13.81 8.95 6.64
N ALA A 155 -13.56 7.86 5.90
CA ALA A 155 -14.02 6.51 6.25
C ALA A 155 -13.28 5.90 7.46
N CYS A 156 -12.18 6.50 7.91
CA CYS A 156 -11.44 6.10 9.10
C CYS A 156 -11.72 7.00 10.31
N SER A 157 -12.38 8.15 10.11
CA SER A 157 -12.81 9.00 11.20
C SER A 157 -13.99 8.34 11.93
N PRO A 158 -14.01 8.36 13.28
CA PRO A 158 -15.13 7.85 14.07
C PRO A 158 -16.42 8.65 13.87
#